data_AF-A0A1C5IR10-F1
#
_entry.id   AF-A0A1C5IR10-F1
#
_cell.length_a   1.000
_cell.length_b   1.000
_cell.length_c   1.000
_cell.angle_alpha   90.00
_cell.angle_beta   90.00
_cell.angle_gamma   90.00
#
_symmetry.space_group_name_H-M   'P 1'
#
loop_
_entity.id
_entity.type
_entity.pdbx_description
1 polymer ?
#
loop_
_entity_poly.entity_id
_entity_poly.type
_entity_poly.pdbx_seq_one_letter_code
_entity_poly.pdbx_strand_id
1 'polypeptide(L)' 'MSGEEQIGDAAGKGGRLMDWVFRNLAGPSQATGAVQGGSRQAREAWKQDLERRKQWSREQRERKRAEREARRAAR' A
#
# COMPACT_ATOMS: atom_id res chain seq x y z
N MET A 1 41.56 25.58 27.93
CA MET A 1 40.26 26.27 27.83
C MET A 1 39.82 26.24 26.38
N SER A 2 38.63 25.68 26.14
CA SER A 2 37.70 25.76 25.00
C SER A 2 38.24 26.16 23.62
N GLY A 3 38.06 25.34 22.58
CA GLY A 3 36.78 25.13 21.88
C GLY A 3 36.98 25.79 20.50
N GLU A 4 36.77 25.12 19.38
CA GLU A 4 35.46 24.79 18.84
C GLU A 4 35.58 23.62 17.85
N GLU A 5 34.60 22.72 17.94
CA GLU A 5 34.28 21.69 16.96
C GLU A 5 34.06 22.30 15.57
N GLN A 6 34.66 21.68 14.57
CA GLN A 6 33.94 21.44 13.32
C GLN A 6 34.05 19.95 13.00
N ILE A 7 33.31 19.16 13.77
CA ILE A 7 32.92 17.80 13.40
C ILE A 7 31.90 17.98 12.27
N GLY A 8 32.41 18.15 11.05
CA GLY A 8 31.59 18.23 9.86
C GLY A 8 30.81 16.93 9.71
N ASP A 9 29.49 17.06 9.60
CA ASP A 9 28.48 16.01 9.39
C ASP A 9 28.91 14.97 8.34
N ALA A 10 29.68 13.98 8.76
CA ALA A 10 30.05 12.80 7.97
C ALA A 10 29.13 11.61 8.26
N ALA A 11 27.97 11.85 8.86
CA ALA A 11 27.02 10.80 9.22
C ALA A 11 25.90 10.70 8.17
N GLY A 12 26.17 10.01 7.06
CA GLY A 12 25.10 9.36 6.29
C GLY A 12 24.96 9.71 4.81
N LYS A 13 25.76 10.64 4.26
CA LYS A 13 25.90 10.76 2.80
C LYS A 13 27.27 10.23 2.40
N GLY A 14 27.28 9.07 1.72
CA GLY A 14 28.51 8.59 1.07
C GLY A 14 29.11 9.74 0.27
N GLY A 15 30.39 10.05 0.52
CA GLY A 15 31.04 11.21 -0.09
C GLY A 15 30.97 11.21 -1.62
N ARG A 16 31.39 12.31 -2.26
CA ARG A 16 31.28 12.49 -3.73
C ARG A 16 31.81 11.33 -4.57
N LEU A 17 32.81 10.59 -4.05
CA LEU A 17 33.33 9.38 -4.68
C LEU A 17 32.32 8.23 -4.67
N MET A 18 31.66 7.98 -3.54
CA MET A 18 30.62 6.95 -3.43
C MET A 18 29.41 7.31 -4.30
N ASP A 19 29.01 8.57 -4.33
CA ASP A 19 27.93 9.06 -5.20
C ASP A 19 28.25 8.85 -6.69
N TRP A 20 29.50 9.10 -7.09
CA TRP A 20 29.98 8.80 -8.44
C TRP A 20 29.97 7.29 -8.75
N VAL A 21 30.38 6.44 -7.81
CA VAL A 21 30.35 4.97 -7.95
C VAL A 21 28.91 4.47 -8.10
N PHE A 22 27.98 4.90 -7.25
CA PHE A 22 26.57 4.53 -7.39
C PHE A 22 25.99 4.98 -8.72
N ARG A 23 26.37 6.17 -9.20
CA ARG A 23 25.84 6.71 -10.46
C ARG A 23 26.41 6.04 -11.71
N ASN A 24 27.68 5.62 -11.69
CA ASN A 24 28.36 5.12 -12.89
C ASN A 24 28.53 3.59 -12.91
N LEU A 25 28.60 2.92 -11.75
CA LEU A 25 28.84 1.47 -11.66
C LEU A 25 27.60 0.69 -11.21
N ALA A 26 26.83 1.21 -10.25
CA ALA A 26 25.65 0.49 -9.74
C ALA A 26 24.44 0.58 -10.70
N GLY A 27 24.51 1.45 -11.70
CA GLY A 27 23.41 1.74 -12.61
C GLY A 27 22.22 2.39 -11.90
N PRO A 28 21.30 3.04 -12.64
CA PRO A 28 20.03 3.45 -12.05
C PRO A 28 19.37 2.21 -11.47
N SER A 29 18.87 2.30 -10.22
CA SER A 29 18.09 1.23 -9.60
C SER A 29 16.92 0.93 -10.53
N GLN A 30 17.06 -0.10 -11.35
CA GLN A 30 16.01 -0.52 -12.24
C GLN A 30 14.92 -1.09 -11.34
N ALA A 31 13.89 -0.28 -11.09
CA ALA A 31 12.62 -0.74 -10.52
C ALA A 31 11.83 -1.62 -11.52
N THR A 32 12.54 -2.33 -12.40
CA THR A 32 11.99 -3.25 -13.39
C THR A 32 11.50 -4.47 -12.61
N GLY A 33 10.25 -4.43 -12.16
CA GLY A 33 9.66 -5.46 -11.30
C GLY A 33 9.05 -4.94 -9.98
N ALA A 34 9.05 -3.63 -9.72
CA ALA A 34 8.44 -3.07 -8.50
C ALA A 34 6.92 -3.33 -8.37
N VAL A 35 6.28 -3.82 -9.44
CA VAL A 35 4.90 -4.33 -9.42
C VAL A 35 4.87 -5.79 -9.91
N GLN A 36 5.71 -6.65 -9.34
CA GLN A 36 5.54 -8.10 -9.39
C GLN A 36 4.55 -8.56 -8.30
N GLY A 37 3.43 -7.84 -8.15
CA GLY A 37 2.50 -8.00 -7.03
C GLY A 37 1.05 -8.28 -7.44
N GLY A 38 0.78 -8.49 -8.72
CA GLY A 38 -0.58 -8.70 -9.20
C GLY A 38 -0.63 -9.76 -10.27
N SER A 39 -0.22 -10.98 -9.95
CA SER A 39 -0.53 -12.13 -10.82
C SER A 39 -2.01 -12.08 -11.19
N ARG A 40 -2.36 -12.47 -12.42
CA ARG A 40 -3.75 -12.47 -12.86
C ARG A 40 -4.66 -13.23 -11.88
N GLN A 41 -4.14 -14.31 -11.29
CA GLN A 41 -4.78 -15.08 -10.24
C GLN A 41 -5.06 -14.26 -8.98
N ALA A 42 -4.12 -13.45 -8.49
CA ALA A 42 -4.34 -12.58 -7.33
C ALA A 42 -5.43 -11.52 -7.60
N ARG A 43 -5.48 -10.98 -8.82
CA ARG A 43 -6.53 -10.03 -9.24
C ARG A 43 -7.91 -10.71 -9.31
N GLU A 44 -7.98 -11.93 -9.83
CA GLU A 44 -9.22 -12.70 -9.91
C GLU A 44 -9.71 -13.12 -8.51
N ALA A 45 -8.81 -13.56 -7.63
CA ALA A 45 -9.12 -13.87 -6.24
C ALA A 45 -9.67 -12.64 -5.49
N TRP A 46 -9.05 -11.47 -5.69
CA TRP A 46 -9.52 -10.22 -5.09
C TRP A 46 -10.91 -9.80 -5.60
N LYS A 47 -11.18 -9.98 -6.89
CA LYS A 47 -12.52 -9.71 -7.46
C LYS A 47 -13.59 -10.62 -6.87
N GLN A 48 -13.32 -11.93 -6.79
CA GLN A 48 -14.24 -12.90 -6.21
C GLN A 48 -14.53 -12.60 -4.73
N ASP A 49 -13.50 -12.22 -3.96
CA ASP A 49 -13.65 -11.82 -2.56
C ASP A 49 -14.54 -10.56 -2.43
N LEU A 50 -14.33 -9.55 -3.27
CA LEU A 50 -15.19 -8.36 -3.31
C LEU A 50 -16.65 -8.67 -3.65
N GLU A 51 -16.91 -9.61 -4.56
CA GLU A 51 -18.26 -10.03 -4.90
C GLU A 51 -18.96 -10.72 -3.73
N ARG A 52 -18.27 -11.63 -3.02
CA ARG A 52 -18.79 -12.27 -1.80
C ARG A 52 -19.12 -11.25 -0.72
N ARG A 53 -18.26 -10.25 -0.50
CA ARG A 53 -18.51 -9.16 0.46
C ARG A 53 -19.72 -8.30 0.07
N LYS A 54 -19.92 -8.07 -1.24
CA LYS A 54 -21.09 -7.32 -1.74
C LYS A 54 -22.39 -8.10 -1.60
N GLN A 55 -22.37 -9.42 -1.80
CA GLN A 55 -23.53 -10.29 -1.58
C GLN A 55 -24.04 -10.15 -0.14
N TRP A 56 -23.15 -10.26 0.85
CA TRP A 56 -23.49 -10.07 2.26
C TRP A 56 -24.14 -8.70 2.53
N SER A 57 -23.62 -7.63 1.91
CA SER A 57 -24.21 -6.30 2.08
C SER A 57 -25.61 -6.17 1.48
N ARG A 58 -25.92 -6.87 0.39
CA ARG A 58 -27.26 -6.87 -0.23
C ARG A 58 -28.26 -7.62 0.65
N GLU A 59 -27.92 -8.83 1.08
CA GLU A 59 -28.78 -9.65 1.95
C GLU A 59 -29.06 -8.95 3.29
N GLN A 60 -28.05 -8.30 3.90
CA GLN A 60 -28.23 -7.51 5.12
C GLN A 60 -29.17 -6.31 4.90
N ARG A 61 -29.07 -5.65 3.74
CA ARG A 61 -29.99 -4.56 3.39
C ARG A 61 -31.40 -5.07 3.15
N GLU A 62 -31.56 -6.21 2.49
CA GLU A 62 -32.86 -6.83 2.26
C GLU A 62 -33.52 -7.27 3.56
N ARG A 63 -32.76 -7.93 4.45
CA ARG A 63 -33.21 -8.26 5.80
C ARG A 63 -33.67 -7.02 6.57
N LYS A 64 -32.89 -5.94 6.52
CA LYS A 64 -33.23 -4.67 7.17
C LYS A 64 -34.43 -3.98 6.51
N ARG A 65 -34.66 -4.16 5.21
CA ARG A 65 -35.87 -3.68 4.53
C ARG A 65 -37.09 -4.47 4.97
N ALA A 66 -37.00 -5.80 4.99
CA ALA A 66 -38.07 -6.69 5.44
C ALA A 66 -38.45 -6.39 6.91
N GLU A 67 -37.47 -6.17 7.79
CA GLU A 67 -37.72 -5.79 9.18
C GLU A 67 -38.45 -4.44 9.29
N ARG A 68 -38.05 -3.45 8.46
CA ARG A 68 -38.72 -2.14 8.41
C ARG A 68 -40.14 -2.25 7.87
N GLU A 69 -40.37 -3.10 6.89
CA GLU A 69 -41.68 -3.34 6.30
C GLU A 69 -42.61 -4.07 7.29
N ALA A 70 -42.11 -5.12 7.96
CA ALA A 70 -42.84 -5.80 9.03
C ALA A 70 -43.21 -4.84 10.17
N ARG A 71 -42.30 -3.94 10.57
CA ARG A 71 -42.59 -2.92 11.59
C ARG A 71 -43.63 -1.88 11.13
N ARG A 72 -43.70 -1.61 9.82
CA ARG A 72 -44.73 -0.72 9.24
C ARG A 72 -46.08 -1.42 9.16
N ALA A 73 -46.10 -2.70 8.80
CA ALA A 73 -47.32 -3.50 8.71
C ALA A 73 -47.91 -3.85 10.09
N ALA A 74 -47.09 -3.91 11.14
CA ALA A 74 -47.52 -4.14 12.51
C ALA A 74 -48.02 -2.88 13.26
N ARG A 75 -48.01 -1.71 12.60
CA ARG A 75 -48.50 -0.44 13.14
C ARG A 75 -49.81 -0.06 12.45
#